data_AF-A0A3D6B4Q3-F1
#
_entry.id   AF-A0A3D6B4Q3-F1
#
_cell.length_a   1.000
_cell.length_b   1.000
_cell.length_c   1.000
_cell.angle_alpha   90.00
_cell.angle_beta   90.00
_cell.angle_gamma   90.00
#
_symmetry.space_group_name_H-M   'P 1'
#
loop_
_entity.id
_entity.type
_entity.pdbx_description
1 polymer ?
#
loop_
_entity_poly.entity_id
_entity_poly.type
_entity_poly.pdbx_seq_one_letter_code
_entity_poly.pdbx_strand_id
1 'polypeptide(L)'
;MKNYLRWNLTAAYNGQGEFVKEVQYNFAPSALYRWILNDSTVLCKTLVDNNTRVVREVLVNGTDRTPGFLSELDKAKVQTENDGFVFNTLGTLVEYNPELDVVAEVSLHLDVINLYSLHSNYHESIQIGKKPVLISDIEALMKSGIYDCSHVKETVSSESSFSLLYRDSAGDMSILQFGWDGKPLSRISLPENVSSLDIHGKDIWTVSAGSEQVRRYTLQ
;
A
#
# COMPACT_ATOMS: atom_id res chain seq x y z
N MET A 1 15.45 -7.59 -18.55
CA MET A 1 16.31 -6.73 -17.70
C MET A 1 15.90 -5.29 -17.92
N LYS A 2 15.53 -4.57 -16.86
CA LYS A 2 15.25 -3.13 -16.95
C LYS A 2 16.27 -2.38 -16.09
N ASN A 3 16.98 -1.45 -16.73
CA ASN A 3 18.00 -0.62 -16.11
C ASN A 3 17.31 0.67 -15.64
N TYR A 4 17.56 1.08 -14.39
CA TYR A 4 17.12 2.39 -13.89
C TYR A 4 18.32 3.33 -13.85
N LEU A 5 18.17 4.54 -14.41
CA LEU A 5 19.23 5.53 -14.55
C LEU A 5 19.00 6.68 -13.57
N ARG A 6 20.04 7.14 -12.87
CA ARG A 6 20.02 8.41 -12.11
C ARG A 6 20.70 9.50 -12.93
N TRP A 7 19.95 10.52 -13.33
CA TRP A 7 20.45 11.65 -14.12
C TRP A 7 20.47 12.90 -13.22
N ASN A 8 21.37 13.86 -13.48
CA ASN A 8 21.20 15.21 -12.93
C ASN A 8 19.88 15.79 -13.47
N LEU A 9 19.14 16.56 -12.66
CA LEU A 9 17.81 17.10 -12.98
C LEU A 9 17.76 17.78 -14.37
N THR A 10 18.79 18.54 -14.75
CA THR A 10 18.87 19.19 -16.06
C THR A 10 19.27 18.23 -17.19
N ALA A 11 20.07 17.22 -16.88
CA ALA A 11 20.44 16.18 -17.82
C ALA A 11 19.24 15.30 -18.18
N ALA A 12 18.39 14.98 -17.19
CA ALA A 12 17.22 14.09 -17.25
C ALA A 12 16.33 14.37 -18.47
N TYR A 13 16.15 15.65 -18.79
CA TYR A 13 15.26 16.10 -19.85
C TYR A 13 15.96 16.38 -21.19
N ASN A 14 17.29 16.31 -21.25
CA ASN A 14 18.09 16.70 -22.42
C ASN A 14 18.92 15.55 -23.03
N GLY A 15 18.80 14.32 -22.53
CA GLY A 15 19.50 13.15 -23.09
C GLY A 15 21.00 13.11 -22.84
N GLN A 16 21.52 13.94 -21.91
CA GLN A 16 22.96 14.09 -21.65
C GLN A 16 23.26 13.88 -20.17
N GLY A 17 23.19 12.64 -19.69
CA GLY A 17 23.57 12.27 -18.32
C GLY A 17 24.82 11.38 -18.29
N GLU A 18 25.76 11.68 -17.39
CA GLU A 18 26.87 10.76 -17.08
C GLU A 18 26.39 9.59 -16.20
N PHE A 19 26.94 8.40 -16.46
CA PHE A 19 26.67 7.18 -15.70
C PHE A 19 27.17 7.31 -14.25
N VAL A 20 26.26 7.27 -13.27
CA VAL A 20 26.63 7.38 -11.84
C VAL A 20 26.92 6.01 -11.21
N LYS A 21 26.01 5.03 -11.32
CA LYS A 21 26.15 3.66 -10.80
C LYS A 21 25.04 2.75 -11.31
N GLU A 22 25.32 1.46 -11.50
CA GLU A 22 24.35 0.39 -11.73
C GLU A 22 24.00 -0.30 -10.41
N VAL A 23 22.70 -0.50 -10.14
CA VAL A 23 22.25 -1.39 -9.07
C VAL A 23 21.47 -2.53 -9.73
N GLN A 24 22.06 -3.72 -9.71
CA GLN A 24 21.43 -4.92 -10.26
C GLN A 24 20.51 -5.54 -9.23
N TYR A 25 19.26 -5.67 -9.61
CA TYR A 25 18.31 -6.51 -8.90
C TYR A 25 17.82 -7.55 -9.90
N ASN A 26 17.94 -8.84 -9.56
CA ASN A 26 17.35 -9.93 -10.33
C ASN A 26 15.83 -9.94 -10.10
N PHE A 27 15.12 -9.00 -10.72
CA PHE A 27 13.68 -8.89 -10.58
C PHE A 27 12.94 -9.92 -11.43
N ALA A 28 11.89 -10.52 -10.88
CA ALA A 28 10.90 -11.26 -11.65
C ALA A 28 10.21 -10.31 -12.68
N PRO A 29 10.17 -10.69 -13.98
CA PRO A 29 9.68 -9.81 -15.05
C PRO A 29 8.17 -9.49 -15.01
N SER A 30 7.37 -10.22 -14.22
CA SER A 30 5.90 -10.16 -14.22
C SER A 30 5.26 -9.38 -13.05
N ALA A 31 6.03 -8.81 -12.12
CA ALA A 31 5.44 -8.10 -10.98
C ALA A 31 4.69 -6.82 -11.43
N LEU A 32 3.41 -6.76 -11.06
CA LEU A 32 2.51 -5.61 -11.28
C LEU A 32 2.94 -4.43 -10.40
N TYR A 33 3.30 -4.72 -9.14
CA TYR A 33 3.79 -3.74 -8.19
C TYR A 33 5.07 -4.25 -7.52
N ARG A 34 5.99 -3.31 -7.24
CA ARG A 34 7.23 -3.56 -6.52
C ARG A 34 7.39 -2.48 -5.45
N TRP A 35 7.41 -2.88 -4.19
CA TRP A 35 7.73 -1.99 -3.08
C TRP A 35 9.14 -2.28 -2.61
N ILE A 36 10.01 -1.28 -2.74
CA ILE A 36 11.35 -1.32 -2.15
C ILE A 36 11.15 -1.00 -0.68
N LEU A 37 11.29 -2.01 0.18
CA LEU A 37 11.05 -1.89 1.60
C LEU A 37 12.32 -1.37 2.32
N ASN A 38 13.50 -1.77 1.83
CA ASN A 38 14.80 -1.25 2.23
C ASN A 38 15.85 -1.54 1.13
N ASP A 39 17.12 -1.23 1.39
CA ASP A 39 18.25 -1.40 0.45
C ASP A 39 18.43 -2.82 -0.11
N SER A 40 17.91 -3.84 0.58
CA SER A 40 18.10 -5.25 0.25
C SER A 40 16.79 -6.01 0.01
N THR A 41 15.65 -5.45 0.40
CA THR A 41 14.38 -6.18 0.45
C THR A 41 13.32 -5.54 -0.42
N VAL A 42 12.71 -6.35 -1.28
CA VAL A 42 11.65 -5.94 -2.18
C VAL A 42 10.46 -6.87 -2.02
N LEU A 43 9.29 -6.30 -1.82
CA LEU A 43 8.02 -7.00 -1.94
C LEU A 43 7.48 -6.84 -3.35
N CYS A 44 7.35 -7.95 -4.06
CA CYS A 44 6.78 -8.03 -5.39
C CYS A 44 5.33 -8.55 -5.28
N LYS A 45 4.40 -7.90 -5.98
CA LYS A 45 3.04 -8.42 -6.18
C LYS A 45 2.79 -8.68 -7.66
N THR A 46 2.43 -9.91 -7.99
CA THR A 46 2.27 -10.39 -9.36
C THR A 46 0.84 -10.84 -9.59
N LEU A 47 0.25 -10.43 -10.72
CA LEU A 47 -1.04 -10.97 -11.14
C LEU A 47 -0.88 -12.36 -11.72
N VAL A 48 -1.71 -13.28 -11.26
CA VAL A 48 -1.76 -14.66 -11.75
C VAL A 48 -3.21 -15.07 -12.05
N ASP A 49 -3.38 -16.28 -12.59
CA ASP A 49 -4.69 -16.88 -12.88
C ASP A 49 -5.61 -15.93 -13.67
N ASN A 50 -5.17 -15.48 -14.86
CA ASN A 50 -5.92 -14.56 -15.71
C ASN A 50 -6.30 -13.24 -15.01
N ASN A 51 -5.35 -12.67 -14.26
CA ASN A 51 -5.49 -11.45 -13.48
C ASN A 51 -6.57 -11.51 -12.39
N THR A 52 -6.86 -12.71 -11.86
CA THR A 52 -7.87 -12.86 -10.79
C THR A 52 -7.29 -12.91 -9.38
N ARG A 53 -5.98 -13.12 -9.27
CA ARG A 53 -5.28 -13.26 -7.99
C ARG A 53 -4.00 -12.46 -7.99
N VAL A 54 -3.59 -12.07 -6.79
CA VAL A 54 -2.31 -11.43 -6.54
C VAL A 54 -1.47 -12.34 -5.67
N VAL A 55 -0.28 -12.70 -6.17
CA VAL A 55 0.72 -13.50 -5.45
C VAL A 55 1.85 -12.59 -4.98
N ARG A 56 2.32 -12.81 -3.76
CA ARG A 56 3.42 -12.06 -3.13
C ARG A 56 4.71 -12.84 -3.22
N GLU A 57 5.78 -12.14 -3.57
CA GLU A 57 7.15 -12.66 -3.53
C GLU A 57 8.02 -11.67 -2.75
N VAL A 58 8.80 -12.16 -1.79
CA VAL A 58 9.74 -11.36 -1.00
C VAL A 58 11.15 -11.69 -1.46
N LEU A 59 11.81 -10.72 -2.09
CA LEU A 59 13.18 -10.85 -2.54
C LEU A 59 14.11 -10.16 -1.55
N VAL A 60 15.00 -10.93 -0.91
CA VAL A 60 16.07 -10.41 -0.05
C VAL A 60 17.41 -10.64 -0.76
N ASN A 61 18.11 -9.54 -1.08
CA ASN A 61 19.31 -9.54 -1.92
C ASN A 61 19.11 -10.31 -3.24
N GLY A 62 17.93 -10.18 -3.85
CA GLY A 62 17.57 -10.88 -5.08
C GLY A 62 17.30 -12.37 -4.93
N THR A 63 17.27 -12.91 -3.71
CA THR A 63 16.90 -14.30 -3.43
C THR A 63 15.48 -14.36 -2.87
N ASP A 64 14.66 -15.27 -3.37
CA ASP A 64 13.32 -15.51 -2.82
C ASP A 64 13.40 -16.02 -1.37
N ARG A 65 12.75 -15.27 -0.48
CA ARG A 65 12.60 -15.53 0.95
C ARG A 65 11.15 -15.37 1.39
N THR A 66 10.21 -15.60 0.48
CA THR A 66 8.77 -15.44 0.74
C THR A 66 8.32 -16.26 1.96
N PRO A 67 7.80 -15.62 3.01
CA PRO A 67 7.23 -16.33 4.15
C PRO A 67 6.03 -17.19 3.76
N GLY A 68 5.96 -18.42 4.27
CA GLY A 68 4.93 -19.39 3.87
C GLY A 68 3.49 -18.95 4.15
N PHE A 69 3.27 -18.16 5.20
CA PHE A 69 1.92 -17.66 5.54
C PHE A 69 1.35 -16.70 4.48
N LEU A 70 2.18 -16.06 3.65
CA LEU A 70 1.70 -15.19 2.57
C LEU A 70 0.87 -15.96 1.55
N SER A 71 1.06 -17.28 1.45
CA SER A 71 0.22 -18.14 0.62
C SER A 71 -1.26 -18.11 1.02
N GLU A 72 -1.58 -17.80 2.28
CA GLU A 72 -2.98 -17.62 2.73
C GLU A 72 -3.58 -16.33 2.15
N LEU A 73 -2.83 -15.23 2.13
CA LEU A 73 -3.25 -13.97 1.50
C LEU A 73 -3.37 -14.11 -0.02
N ASP A 74 -2.50 -14.92 -0.62
CA ASP A 74 -2.46 -15.16 -2.07
C ASP A 74 -3.63 -16.02 -2.57
N LYS A 75 -4.42 -16.63 -1.67
CA LYS A 75 -5.66 -17.33 -2.01
C LYS A 75 -6.81 -16.38 -2.35
N ALA A 76 -6.75 -15.11 -1.92
CA ALA A 76 -7.79 -14.13 -2.21
C ALA A 76 -7.91 -13.95 -3.74
N LYS A 77 -9.14 -14.09 -4.25
CA LYS A 77 -9.43 -14.15 -5.68
C LYS A 77 -10.68 -13.34 -6.02
N VAL A 78 -10.60 -12.54 -7.08
CA VAL A 78 -11.79 -11.97 -7.75
C VAL A 78 -12.40 -13.00 -8.70
N GLN A 79 -13.71 -12.98 -8.86
CA GLN A 79 -14.40 -13.93 -9.74
C GLN A 79 -14.27 -13.57 -11.22
N THR A 80 -14.00 -12.30 -11.52
CA THR A 80 -14.01 -11.78 -12.88
C THR A 80 -12.65 -11.90 -13.55
N GLU A 81 -12.54 -12.72 -14.59
CA GLU A 81 -11.30 -12.92 -15.34
C GLU A 81 -11.05 -11.82 -16.38
N ASN A 82 -9.78 -11.46 -16.60
CA ASN A 82 -9.31 -10.63 -17.73
C ASN A 82 -10.02 -9.29 -17.95
N ASP A 83 -10.68 -8.74 -16.93
CA ASP A 83 -11.40 -7.46 -17.02
C ASP A 83 -10.46 -6.25 -17.05
N GLY A 84 -9.18 -6.43 -16.74
CA GLY A 84 -8.17 -5.38 -16.79
C GLY A 84 -8.31 -4.28 -15.73
N PHE A 85 -9.36 -4.32 -14.90
CA PHE A 85 -9.60 -3.34 -13.84
C PHE A 85 -10.07 -3.96 -12.52
N VAL A 86 -10.97 -4.96 -12.55
CA VAL A 86 -11.55 -5.57 -11.33
C VAL A 86 -10.51 -6.18 -10.38
N PHE A 87 -9.32 -6.55 -10.86
CA PHE A 87 -8.22 -7.01 -10.01
C PHE A 87 -7.82 -5.98 -8.93
N ASN A 88 -8.07 -4.69 -9.17
CA ASN A 88 -7.82 -3.61 -8.20
C ASN A 88 -8.64 -3.77 -6.91
N THR A 89 -9.68 -4.61 -6.90
CA THR A 89 -10.37 -5.04 -5.66
C THR A 89 -9.39 -5.58 -4.62
N LEU A 90 -8.30 -6.25 -5.06
CA LEU A 90 -7.22 -6.78 -4.23
C LEU A 90 -6.04 -5.82 -4.08
N GLY A 91 -6.21 -4.56 -4.52
CA GLY A 91 -5.22 -3.51 -4.43
C GLY A 91 -4.92 -3.12 -2.98
N THR A 92 -3.66 -2.83 -2.72
CA THR A 92 -3.17 -2.48 -1.39
C THR A 92 -2.15 -1.37 -1.45
N LEU A 93 -2.00 -0.67 -0.34
CA LEU A 93 -0.86 0.19 -0.03
C LEU A 93 0.04 -0.54 0.97
N VAL A 94 1.32 -0.16 1.02
CA VAL A 94 2.32 -0.88 1.83
C VAL A 94 3.20 0.12 2.57
N GLU A 95 3.28 -0.05 3.88
CA GLU A 95 4.27 0.58 4.75
C GLU A 95 5.17 -0.47 5.38
N TYR A 96 6.39 -0.11 5.77
CA TYR A 96 7.33 -1.04 6.39
C TYR A 96 8.18 -0.37 7.47
N ASN A 97 8.23 -1.01 8.65
CA ASN A 97 9.15 -0.66 9.71
C ASN A 97 10.37 -1.61 9.68
N PRO A 98 11.57 -1.11 9.30
CA PRO A 98 12.77 -1.94 9.25
C PRO A 98 13.31 -2.32 10.63
N GLU A 99 13.08 -1.51 11.67
CA GLU A 99 13.59 -1.79 13.03
C GLU A 99 12.80 -2.92 13.70
N LEU A 100 11.49 -2.95 13.46
CA LEU A 100 10.59 -3.96 14.01
C LEU A 100 10.36 -5.15 13.07
N ASP A 101 10.83 -5.05 11.82
CA ASP A 101 10.54 -6.01 10.74
C ASP A 101 9.04 -6.28 10.61
N VAL A 102 8.25 -5.21 10.43
CA VAL A 102 6.80 -5.31 10.24
C VAL A 102 6.37 -4.56 8.99
N VAL A 103 5.71 -5.27 8.09
CA VAL A 103 4.99 -4.71 6.94
C VAL A 103 3.54 -4.49 7.35
N ALA A 104 3.00 -3.31 7.01
CA ALA A 104 1.57 -3.05 7.01
C ALA A 104 1.06 -3.00 5.56
N GLU A 105 0.40 -4.08 5.13
CA GLU A 105 -0.25 -4.15 3.81
C GLU A 105 -1.74 -3.82 3.97
N VAL A 106 -2.12 -2.62 3.55
CA VAL A 106 -3.44 -2.04 3.79
C VAL A 106 -4.29 -2.19 2.54
N SER A 107 -5.45 -2.84 2.64
CA SER A 107 -6.39 -2.92 1.51
C SER A 107 -6.98 -1.55 1.16
N LEU A 108 -7.02 -1.24 -0.14
CA LEU A 108 -7.71 -0.07 -0.65
C LEU A 108 -9.22 -0.15 -0.44
N HIS A 109 -9.81 -1.35 -0.48
CA HIS A 109 -11.26 -1.54 -0.59
C HIS A 109 -11.87 -2.41 0.52
N LEU A 110 -11.13 -3.35 1.09
CA LEU A 110 -11.70 -4.44 1.88
C LEU A 110 -11.74 -4.16 3.38
N ASP A 111 -11.36 -2.96 3.82
CA ASP A 111 -11.28 -2.59 5.23
C ASP A 111 -10.44 -3.56 6.08
N VAL A 112 -9.34 -4.07 5.51
CA VAL A 112 -8.41 -4.97 6.19
C VAL A 112 -6.98 -4.44 6.09
N ILE A 113 -6.25 -4.51 7.19
CA ILE A 113 -4.80 -4.30 7.26
C ILE A 113 -4.17 -5.63 7.60
N ASN A 114 -3.23 -6.11 6.79
CA ASN A 114 -2.42 -7.27 7.14
C ASN A 114 -1.09 -6.79 7.69
N LEU A 115 -0.76 -7.21 8.92
CA LEU A 115 0.55 -6.99 9.52
C LEU A 115 1.35 -8.27 9.46
N TYR A 116 2.59 -8.21 9.00
CA TYR A 116 3.43 -9.39 8.97
C TYR A 116 4.92 -9.06 8.94
N SER A 117 5.73 -9.99 9.42
CA SER A 117 7.18 -9.90 9.40
C SER A 117 7.76 -10.60 8.18
N LEU A 118 8.87 -10.07 7.65
CA LEU A 118 9.54 -10.69 6.50
C LEU A 118 10.55 -11.77 6.92
N HIS A 119 11.00 -11.73 8.17
CA HIS A 119 12.07 -12.59 8.69
C HIS A 119 11.63 -13.52 9.83
N SER A 120 10.40 -13.38 10.34
CA SER A 120 9.80 -14.24 11.36
C SER A 120 8.45 -14.80 10.91
N ASN A 121 7.79 -15.59 11.76
CA ASN A 121 6.45 -16.12 11.49
C ASN A 121 5.32 -15.22 12.02
N TYR A 122 5.60 -13.97 12.39
CA TYR A 122 4.58 -13.04 12.84
C TYR A 122 3.68 -12.61 11.68
N HIS A 123 2.37 -12.80 11.84
CA HIS A 123 1.34 -12.32 10.91
C HIS A 123 -0.02 -12.21 11.61
N GLU A 124 -0.76 -11.14 11.31
CA GLU A 124 -2.13 -10.92 11.78
C GLU A 124 -2.90 -10.02 10.80
N SER A 125 -4.23 -10.01 10.92
CA SER A 125 -5.11 -9.15 10.14
C SER A 125 -5.99 -8.31 11.07
N ILE A 126 -6.07 -7.01 10.80
CA ILE A 126 -6.90 -6.06 11.51
C ILE A 126 -8.07 -5.67 10.61
N GLN A 127 -9.29 -5.91 11.07
CA GLN A 127 -10.49 -5.40 10.43
C GLN A 127 -10.70 -3.96 10.87
N ILE A 128 -10.73 -3.04 9.91
CA ILE A 128 -11.17 -1.66 10.10
C ILE A 128 -12.63 -1.51 9.65
N GLY A 129 -13.24 -0.35 9.92
CA GLY A 129 -14.66 -0.14 9.62
C GLY A 129 -15.62 -0.90 10.55
N LYS A 130 -16.92 -0.81 10.26
CA LYS A 130 -17.98 -1.37 11.12
C LYS A 130 -18.26 -2.86 10.84
N LYS A 131 -17.97 -3.32 9.63
CA LYS A 131 -18.23 -4.68 9.17
C LYS A 131 -17.22 -5.07 8.08
N PRO A 132 -16.93 -6.37 7.91
CA PRO A 132 -16.15 -6.85 6.78
C PRO A 132 -16.75 -6.42 5.45
N VAL A 133 -15.89 -5.99 4.53
CA VAL A 133 -16.25 -5.67 3.14
C VAL A 133 -15.89 -6.87 2.27
N LEU A 134 -16.87 -7.38 1.52
CA LEU A 134 -16.68 -8.57 0.70
C LEU A 134 -16.08 -8.20 -0.66
N ILE A 135 -15.20 -9.06 -1.18
CA ILE A 135 -14.66 -8.93 -2.54
C ILE A 135 -15.80 -8.80 -3.56
N SER A 136 -16.84 -9.62 -3.42
CA SER A 136 -18.01 -9.61 -4.33
C SER A 136 -18.72 -8.27 -4.40
N ASP A 137 -18.77 -7.53 -3.28
CA ASP A 137 -19.47 -6.25 -3.21
C ASP A 137 -18.69 -5.18 -3.99
N ILE A 138 -17.36 -5.17 -3.84
CA ILE A 138 -16.47 -4.28 -4.58
C ILE A 138 -16.45 -4.63 -6.07
N GLU A 139 -16.40 -5.92 -6.42
CA GLU A 139 -16.50 -6.36 -7.83
C GLU A 139 -17.80 -5.87 -8.47
N ALA A 140 -18.92 -5.94 -7.76
CA ALA A 140 -20.21 -5.47 -8.26
C ALA A 140 -20.23 -3.96 -8.49
N LEU A 141 -19.61 -3.18 -7.60
CA LEU A 141 -19.48 -1.72 -7.77
C LEU A 141 -18.63 -1.37 -8.99
N MET A 142 -17.44 -1.99 -9.15
CA MET A 142 -16.55 -1.73 -10.28
C MET A 142 -17.21 -2.09 -11.62
N LYS A 143 -17.92 -3.23 -11.68
CA LYS A 143 -18.70 -3.62 -12.88
C LYS A 143 -19.83 -2.65 -13.21
N SER A 144 -20.37 -1.98 -12.20
CA SER A 144 -21.38 -0.94 -12.36
C SER A 144 -20.78 0.41 -12.76
N GLY A 145 -19.47 0.49 -12.99
CA GLY A 145 -18.75 1.71 -13.36
C GLY A 145 -18.30 2.57 -12.18
N ILE A 146 -18.46 2.09 -10.94
CA ILE A 146 -18.09 2.84 -9.73
C ILE A 146 -16.68 2.42 -9.30
N TYR A 147 -15.68 3.10 -9.87
CA TYR A 147 -14.27 2.81 -9.62
C TYR A 147 -13.69 3.56 -8.41
N ASP A 148 -14.25 4.72 -8.05
CA ASP A 148 -13.85 5.46 -6.84
C ASP A 148 -14.52 4.90 -5.57
N CYS A 149 -14.38 3.59 -5.34
CA CYS A 149 -14.93 2.88 -4.18
C CYS A 149 -13.87 2.50 -3.13
N SER A 150 -12.65 3.02 -3.23
CA SER A 150 -11.62 2.77 -2.20
C SER A 150 -11.99 3.45 -0.89
N HIS A 151 -11.88 2.73 0.21
CA HIS A 151 -12.04 3.24 1.57
C HIS A 151 -10.72 3.79 2.09
N VAL A 152 -9.59 3.13 1.83
CA VAL A 152 -8.27 3.69 2.13
C VAL A 152 -7.75 4.40 0.89
N LYS A 153 -7.37 5.67 1.05
CA LYS A 153 -6.89 6.53 -0.04
C LYS A 153 -5.37 6.62 -0.09
N GLU A 154 -4.75 6.69 1.09
CA GLU A 154 -3.31 6.83 1.23
C GLU A 154 -2.89 6.32 2.60
N THR A 155 -1.61 5.99 2.73
CA THR A 155 -0.96 5.57 3.96
C THR A 155 0.38 6.28 4.05
N VAL A 156 0.80 6.58 5.28
CA VAL A 156 2.15 7.03 5.60
C VAL A 156 2.59 6.39 6.91
N SER A 157 3.89 6.34 7.13
CA SER A 157 4.44 5.83 8.37
C SER A 157 5.52 6.72 8.99
N SER A 158 5.67 6.54 10.30
CA SER A 158 6.78 7.03 11.10
C SER A 158 7.43 5.86 11.85
N GLU A 159 8.53 6.14 12.56
CA GLU A 159 9.24 5.14 13.36
C GLU A 159 8.31 4.43 14.36
N SER A 160 7.32 5.14 14.93
CA SER A 160 6.46 4.62 15.99
C SER A 160 5.09 4.13 15.53
N SER A 161 4.60 4.53 14.36
CA SER A 161 3.23 4.25 13.93
C SER A 161 3.05 4.34 12.42
N PHE A 162 1.91 3.87 11.93
CA PHE A 162 1.45 4.15 10.57
C PHE A 162 0.03 4.72 10.60
N SER A 163 -0.30 5.54 9.59
CA SER A 163 -1.55 6.29 9.50
C SER A 163 -2.21 6.12 8.15
N LEU A 164 -3.53 6.00 8.13
CA LEU A 164 -4.35 5.78 6.95
C LEU A 164 -5.29 6.96 6.73
N LEU A 165 -5.39 7.46 5.50
CA LEU A 165 -6.51 8.31 5.10
C LEU A 165 -7.69 7.42 4.73
N TYR A 166 -8.70 7.40 5.60
CA TYR A 166 -9.82 6.49 5.54
C TYR A 166 -11.14 7.23 5.28
N ARG A 167 -11.89 6.76 4.29
CA ARG A 167 -13.26 7.14 3.95
C ARG A 167 -14.18 6.00 4.34
N ASP A 168 -15.10 6.24 5.26
CA ASP A 168 -16.09 5.23 5.62
C ASP A 168 -17.23 5.14 4.60
N SER A 169 -18.15 4.18 4.81
CA SER A 169 -19.29 3.95 3.91
C SER A 169 -20.28 5.12 3.84
N ALA A 170 -20.28 6.04 4.79
CA ALA A 170 -21.10 7.26 4.75
C ALA A 170 -20.40 8.38 3.95
N GLY A 171 -19.12 8.20 3.60
CA GLY A 171 -18.29 9.20 2.94
C GLY A 171 -17.51 10.07 3.93
N ASP A 172 -17.60 9.81 5.23
CA ASP A 172 -16.88 10.59 6.24
C ASP A 172 -15.40 10.22 6.24
N MET A 173 -14.56 11.26 6.24
CA MET A 173 -13.11 11.12 6.16
C MET A 173 -12.47 11.18 7.55
N SER A 174 -11.51 10.31 7.80
CA SER A 174 -10.73 10.30 9.03
C SER A 174 -9.31 9.80 8.80
N ILE A 175 -8.40 10.24 9.65
CA ILE A 175 -7.08 9.62 9.79
C ILE A 175 -7.22 8.52 10.84
N LEU A 176 -6.91 7.28 10.47
CA LEU A 176 -6.79 6.16 11.42
C LEU A 176 -5.32 5.91 11.69
N GLN A 177 -4.92 5.88 12.95
CA GLN A 177 -3.53 5.64 13.34
C GLN A 177 -3.41 4.34 14.12
N PHE A 178 -2.37 3.56 13.79
CA PHE A 178 -2.06 2.29 14.43
C PHE A 178 -0.59 2.24 14.84
N GLY A 179 -0.32 1.58 15.97
CA GLY A 179 1.02 1.14 16.31
C GLY A 179 1.46 0.01 15.38
N TRP A 180 2.76 -0.19 15.25
CA TRP A 180 3.33 -1.32 14.50
C TRP A 180 2.99 -2.69 15.11
N ASP A 181 2.47 -2.72 16.34
CA ASP A 181 1.89 -3.88 17.01
C ASP A 181 0.39 -4.09 16.72
N GLY A 182 -0.17 -3.33 15.77
CA GLY A 182 -1.56 -3.42 15.36
C GLY A 182 -2.57 -2.73 16.25
N LYS A 183 -2.15 -2.14 17.39
CA LYS A 183 -3.08 -1.47 18.29
C LYS A 183 -3.54 -0.13 17.71
N PRO A 184 -4.84 0.19 17.76
CA PRO A 184 -5.31 1.52 17.37
C PRO A 184 -4.80 2.56 18.37
N LEU A 185 -4.23 3.65 17.84
CA LEU A 185 -3.71 4.75 18.64
C LEU A 185 -4.68 5.93 18.66
N SER A 186 -5.20 6.32 17.49
CA SER A 186 -6.09 7.47 17.38
C SER A 186 -6.99 7.41 16.14
N ARG A 187 -8.08 8.16 16.20
CA ARG A 187 -8.94 8.48 15.05
C ARG A 187 -9.19 9.98 15.02
N ILE A 188 -8.78 10.62 13.94
CA ILE A 188 -8.96 12.07 13.74
C ILE A 188 -10.01 12.26 12.66
N SER A 189 -11.18 12.79 13.02
CA SER A 189 -12.19 13.16 12.03
C SER A 189 -11.72 14.36 11.22
N LEU A 190 -11.85 14.27 9.90
CA LEU A 190 -11.48 15.33 8.97
C LEU A 190 -12.74 16.12 8.60
N PRO A 191 -12.67 17.47 8.58
CA PRO A 191 -13.84 18.31 8.34
C PRO A 191 -14.26 18.35 6.86
N GLU A 192 -13.46 17.78 5.96
CA GLU A 192 -13.71 17.78 4.51
C GLU A 192 -13.04 16.58 3.83
N ASN A 193 -13.32 16.44 2.53
CA ASN A 193 -12.60 15.49 1.67
C ASN A 193 -11.15 15.92 1.50
N VAL A 194 -10.24 15.13 2.09
CA VAL A 194 -8.79 15.25 1.93
C VAL A 194 -8.34 14.39 0.76
N SER A 195 -7.41 14.92 -0.04
CA SER A 195 -6.88 14.29 -1.25
C SER A 195 -5.56 13.57 -0.99
N SER A 196 -4.76 14.08 -0.05
CA SER A 196 -3.51 13.43 0.35
C SER A 196 -3.11 13.71 1.79
N LEU A 197 -2.19 12.90 2.30
CA LEU A 197 -1.64 12.97 3.64
C LEU A 197 -0.11 12.81 3.63
N ASP A 198 0.58 13.46 4.55
CA ASP A 198 2.03 13.27 4.78
C ASP A 198 2.34 13.33 6.28
N ILE A 199 3.47 12.76 6.71
CA ILE A 199 3.91 12.80 8.10
C ILE A 199 5.35 13.28 8.23
N HIS A 200 5.58 14.21 9.15
CA HIS A 200 6.91 14.68 9.49
C HIS A 200 7.07 14.79 11.01
N GLY A 201 7.81 13.86 11.59
CA GLY A 201 7.95 13.73 13.03
C GLY A 201 6.60 13.39 13.68
N LYS A 202 6.09 14.31 14.50
CA LYS A 202 4.78 14.18 15.18
C LYS A 202 3.63 14.84 14.45
N ASP A 203 3.90 15.54 13.35
CA ASP A 203 2.90 16.31 12.64
C ASP A 203 2.43 15.54 11.40
N ILE A 204 1.12 15.32 11.30
CA ILE A 204 0.46 14.87 10.08
C ILE A 204 -0.06 16.10 9.34
N TRP A 205 0.24 16.16 8.06
CA TRP A 205 -0.23 17.19 7.14
C TRP A 205 -1.23 16.58 6.18
N THR A 206 -2.29 17.32 5.89
CA THR A 206 -3.31 16.90 4.92
C THR A 206 -3.51 17.99 3.89
N VAL A 207 -3.70 17.59 2.63
CA VAL A 207 -4.06 18.51 1.54
C VAL A 207 -5.43 18.15 1.01
N SER A 208 -6.34 19.13 0.92
CA SER A 208 -7.57 19.00 0.16
C SER A 208 -7.40 19.74 -1.16
N ALA A 209 -7.34 19.01 -2.28
CA ALA A 209 -7.23 19.62 -3.60
C ALA A 209 -8.51 20.37 -3.99
N GLY A 210 -9.68 19.97 -3.45
CA GLY A 210 -10.96 20.61 -3.75
C GLY A 210 -11.14 21.96 -3.08
N SER A 211 -10.64 22.14 -1.86
CA SER A 211 -10.71 23.41 -1.13
C SER A 211 -9.40 24.21 -1.13
N GLU A 212 -8.34 23.64 -1.72
CA GLU A 212 -6.97 24.17 -1.72
C GLU A 212 -6.43 24.43 -0.30
N GLN A 213 -6.86 23.63 0.68
CA GLN A 213 -6.46 23.80 2.08
C GLN A 213 -5.39 22.79 2.48
N VAL A 214 -4.42 23.29 3.26
CA VAL A 214 -3.44 22.49 3.97
C VAL A 214 -3.73 22.59 5.46
N ARG A 215 -3.85 21.45 6.14
CA ARG A 215 -4.04 21.39 7.60
C ARG A 215 -2.95 20.56 8.24
N ARG A 216 -2.65 20.89 9.50
CA ARG A 216 -1.68 20.19 10.34
C ARG A 216 -2.38 19.64 11.58
N TYR A 217 -2.08 18.40 11.90
CA TYR A 217 -2.53 17.69 13.09
C TYR A 217 -1.30 17.21 13.85
N THR A 218 -1.16 17.61 15.11
CA THR A 218 -0.06 17.14 15.95
C THR A 218 -0.53 15.91 16.73
N LEU A 219 0.17 14.80 16.54
CA LEU A 219 -0.03 13.56 17.28
C LEU A 219 0.38 13.78 18.75
N GLN A 220 -0.49 13.38 19.68
CA GLN A 220 -0.23 13.49 21.12
C GLN A 220 0.89 12.55 21.57
#